data_AF-A0A7X3R9U0-F1
#
_entry.id   AF-A0A7X3R9U0-F1
#
_cell.length_a   1.000
_cell.length_b   1.000
_cell.length_c   1.000
_cell.angle_alpha   90.00
_cell.angle_beta   90.00
_cell.angle_gamma   90.00
#
_symmetry.space_group_name_H-M   'P 1'
#
loop_
_entity.id
_entity.type
_entity.pdbx_description
1 polymer ?
#
loop_
_entity_poly.entity_id
_entity_poly.type
_entity_poly.pdbx_seq_one_letter_code
_entity_poly.pdbx_strand_id
1 'polypeptide(L)'
;MVERQIGYPVTAIRTRQLATADLRDFDVLLLPDPGFGGTYGSVLGDRGTRRIRDWVRAGGTVVGLGAGATAFLADELTGLLSTTREDEAAEDSDGDNGDSGDGSTSGRIFETEDEYLHSLHPEDTTPPATQGVLLKAGLDPDHWLAAGRDRTVNALVSGSSIFKPLKLDAGNNVAVFLGPDEVVASGFAWEGSTAQLAYKPLLMEERHGRGLAIGFTADPNFRAYMDGLNILFMNAIFRGPAHAGAAVTE
;
A
#
# COMPACT_ATOMS: atom_id res chain seq x y z
N MET A 1 -5.55 11.71 14.59
CA MET A 1 -4.57 11.27 15.59
C MET A 1 -3.52 12.35 15.88
N VAL A 2 -2.75 12.79 14.88
CA VAL A 2 -1.61 13.72 15.03
C VAL A 2 -1.92 14.96 15.87
N GLU A 3 -2.90 15.78 15.48
CA GLU A 3 -3.20 17.00 16.22
C GLU A 3 -3.80 16.73 17.61
N ARG A 4 -4.76 15.79 17.70
CA ARG A 4 -5.54 15.58 18.93
C ARG A 4 -4.87 14.74 20.01
N GLN A 5 -4.11 13.71 19.62
CA GLN A 5 -3.47 12.79 20.57
C GLN A 5 -1.98 13.11 20.75
N ILE A 6 -1.30 13.49 19.68
CA ILE A 6 0.15 13.80 19.74
C ILE A 6 0.38 15.29 20.04
N GLY A 7 -0.59 16.16 19.73
CA GLY A 7 -0.47 17.60 19.99
C GLY A 7 0.44 18.32 18.99
N TYR A 8 0.68 17.74 17.82
CA TYR A 8 1.53 18.34 16.78
C TYR A 8 0.68 19.05 15.71
N PRO A 9 1.02 20.29 15.32
CA PRO A 9 0.23 21.05 14.36
C PRO A 9 0.25 20.38 12.98
N VAL A 10 -0.90 20.38 12.31
CA VAL A 10 -1.04 19.87 10.94
C VAL A 10 -1.74 20.90 10.07
N THR A 11 -1.33 20.99 8.81
CA THR A 11 -2.01 21.82 7.81
C THR A 11 -2.81 20.92 6.89
N ALA A 12 -4.13 21.03 6.95
CA ALA A 12 -5.00 20.30 6.03
C ALA A 12 -5.03 21.01 4.66
N ILE A 13 -4.52 20.34 3.63
CA ILE A 13 -4.54 20.81 2.24
C ILE A 13 -5.55 19.95 1.47
N ARG A 14 -6.47 20.59 0.75
CA ARG A 14 -7.40 19.85 -0.13
C ARG A 14 -6.63 19.28 -1.31
N THR A 15 -6.94 18.06 -1.74
CA THR A 15 -6.23 17.40 -2.86
C THR A 15 -6.13 18.26 -4.13
N ARG A 16 -7.19 19.00 -4.48
CA ARG A 16 -7.15 19.92 -5.65
C ARG A 16 -6.15 21.07 -5.50
N GLN A 17 -5.90 21.53 -4.27
CA GLN A 17 -4.92 22.57 -3.97
C GLN A 17 -3.50 22.01 -3.91
N LEU A 18 -3.34 20.72 -3.59
CA LEU A 18 -2.03 20.06 -3.53
C LEU A 18 -1.29 20.12 -4.89
N ALA A 19 -2.03 20.15 -5.99
CA ALA A 19 -1.46 20.31 -7.33
C ALA A 19 -0.72 21.65 -7.55
N THR A 20 -1.02 22.69 -6.75
CA THR A 20 -0.44 24.05 -6.90
C THR A 20 0.17 24.62 -5.62
N ALA A 21 -0.11 24.05 -4.44
CA ALA A 21 0.35 24.55 -3.14
C ALA A 21 1.86 24.39 -2.96
N ASP A 22 2.58 25.41 -2.50
CA ASP A 22 4.01 25.29 -2.21
C ASP A 22 4.27 24.23 -1.13
N LEU A 23 5.13 23.25 -1.44
CA LEU A 23 5.47 22.14 -0.54
C LEU A 23 6.84 22.32 0.13
N ARG A 24 7.56 23.41 -0.16
CA ARG A 24 8.91 23.64 0.37
C ARG A 24 8.93 23.89 1.88
N ASP A 25 7.81 24.36 2.43
CA ASP A 25 7.65 24.61 3.87
C ASP A 25 7.26 23.34 4.66
N PHE A 26 7.15 22.19 3.99
CA PHE A 26 6.73 20.93 4.60
C PHE A 26 7.79 19.85 4.39
N ASP A 27 8.08 19.10 5.44
CA ASP A 27 8.96 17.92 5.37
C ASP A 27 8.18 16.64 5.07
N VAL A 28 6.92 16.56 5.55
CA VAL A 28 6.09 15.35 5.50
C VAL A 28 4.73 15.65 4.88
N LEU A 29 4.36 14.84 3.89
CA LEU A 29 3.03 14.83 3.28
C LEU A 29 2.30 13.54 3.68
N LEU A 30 1.23 13.69 4.46
CA LEU A 30 0.35 12.58 4.84
C LEU A 30 -0.81 12.46 3.85
N LEU A 31 -0.93 11.31 3.20
CA LEU A 31 -2.02 10.98 2.28
C LEU A 31 -2.97 9.99 2.96
N PRO A 32 -4.12 10.44 3.50
CA PRO A 32 -5.13 9.52 4.02
C PRO A 32 -5.75 8.67 2.91
N ASP A 33 -6.40 7.56 3.25
CA ASP A 33 -7.14 6.77 2.28
C ASP A 33 -8.24 7.65 1.65
N PRO A 34 -8.33 7.75 0.31
CA PRO A 34 -9.33 8.57 -0.34
C PRO A 34 -10.75 7.99 -0.24
N GLY A 35 -10.90 6.74 0.21
CA GLY A 35 -12.17 6.06 0.36
C GLY A 35 -12.99 6.06 -0.93
N PHE A 36 -14.27 6.41 -0.83
CA PHE A 36 -15.19 6.45 -1.99
C PHE A 36 -15.04 7.70 -2.88
N GLY A 37 -14.09 8.59 -2.59
CA GLY A 37 -13.94 9.89 -3.25
C GLY A 37 -13.21 9.89 -4.59
N GLY A 38 -12.79 8.71 -5.09
CA GLY A 38 -11.93 8.56 -6.27
C GLY A 38 -10.45 8.48 -5.92
N THR A 39 -9.59 8.24 -6.93
CA THR A 39 -8.15 8.13 -6.71
C THR A 39 -7.48 9.50 -6.64
N TYR A 40 -6.33 9.60 -5.97
CA TYR A 40 -5.53 10.83 -5.96
C TYR A 40 -5.12 11.27 -7.37
N GLY A 41 -4.73 10.30 -8.22
CA GLY A 41 -4.32 10.56 -9.60
C GLY A 41 -5.41 11.26 -10.44
N SER A 42 -6.68 10.89 -10.28
CA SER A 42 -7.77 11.52 -11.03
C SER A 42 -8.02 12.97 -10.62
N VAL A 43 -7.74 13.33 -9.36
CA VAL A 43 -7.95 14.69 -8.83
C VAL A 43 -6.73 15.59 -9.10
N LEU A 44 -5.52 15.03 -8.98
CA LEU A 44 -4.26 15.75 -9.18
C LEU A 44 -3.91 15.92 -10.66
N GLY A 45 -4.31 14.96 -11.48
CA GLY A 45 -3.85 14.81 -12.86
C GLY A 45 -2.33 14.65 -12.95
N ASP A 46 -1.83 14.49 -14.17
CA ASP A 46 -0.41 14.22 -14.39
C ASP A 46 0.53 15.25 -13.78
N ARG A 47 0.15 16.54 -13.88
CA ARG A 47 0.98 17.64 -13.39
C ARG A 47 1.12 17.57 -11.86
N GLY A 48 0.01 17.35 -11.16
CA GLY A 48 0.02 17.25 -9.70
C GLY A 48 0.77 16.01 -9.23
N THR A 49 0.57 14.87 -9.90
CA THR A 49 1.27 13.62 -9.58
C THR A 49 2.78 13.75 -9.75
N ARG A 50 3.26 14.25 -10.91
CA ARG A 50 4.70 14.47 -11.15
C ARG A 50 5.30 15.43 -10.13
N ARG A 51 4.56 16.49 -9.76
CA ARG A 51 5.01 17.45 -8.76
C ARG A 51 5.24 16.82 -7.39
N ILE A 52 4.35 15.93 -6.94
CA ILE A 52 4.54 15.20 -5.67
C ILE A 52 5.78 14.32 -5.77
N ARG A 53 5.93 13.57 -6.87
CA ARG A 53 7.11 12.74 -7.12
C ARG A 53 8.41 13.55 -7.08
N ASP A 54 8.43 14.71 -7.70
CA ASP A 54 9.60 15.59 -7.75
C ASP A 54 9.91 16.20 -6.36
N TRP A 55 8.88 16.55 -5.59
CA TRP A 55 9.04 17.00 -4.20
C TRP A 55 9.64 15.92 -3.30
N VAL A 56 9.18 14.66 -3.42
CA VAL A 56 9.79 13.53 -2.72
C VAL A 56 11.25 13.38 -3.16
N ARG A 57 11.54 13.38 -4.47
CA ARG A 57 12.93 13.30 -4.96
C ARG A 57 13.84 14.39 -4.41
N ALA A 58 13.31 15.57 -4.13
CA ALA A 58 14.05 16.70 -3.57
C ALA A 58 14.35 16.58 -2.06
N GLY A 59 13.73 15.65 -1.34
CA GLY A 59 13.92 15.45 0.10
C GLY A 59 12.63 15.31 0.92
N GLY A 60 11.46 15.46 0.30
CA GLY A 60 10.18 15.29 0.98
C GLY A 60 9.93 13.84 1.39
N THR A 61 9.21 13.64 2.50
CA THR A 61 8.70 12.33 2.92
C THR A 61 7.20 12.24 2.65
N VAL A 62 6.74 11.29 1.83
CA VAL A 62 5.32 11.02 1.66
C VAL A 62 4.92 9.76 2.41
N VAL A 63 3.80 9.81 3.13
CA VAL A 63 3.25 8.67 3.87
C VAL A 63 1.82 8.40 3.41
N GLY A 64 1.62 7.28 2.72
CA GLY A 64 0.30 6.80 2.32
C GLY A 64 -0.33 5.95 3.42
N LEU A 65 -1.58 6.27 3.78
CA LEU A 65 -2.34 5.57 4.81
C LEU A 65 -3.50 4.82 4.17
N GLY A 66 -3.47 3.49 4.24
CA GLY A 66 -4.48 2.63 3.63
C GLY A 66 -4.19 2.29 2.17
N ALA A 67 -5.01 1.38 1.66
CA ALA A 67 -4.85 0.80 0.35
C ALA A 67 -4.94 1.83 -0.78
N GLY A 68 -5.88 2.78 -0.71
CA GLY A 68 -6.06 3.75 -1.79
C GLY A 68 -4.91 4.76 -1.91
N ALA A 69 -4.31 5.16 -0.79
CA ALA A 69 -3.13 6.02 -0.78
C ALA A 69 -1.88 5.25 -1.23
N THR A 70 -1.72 4.01 -0.78
CA THR A 70 -0.62 3.13 -1.22
C THR A 70 -0.71 2.83 -2.72
N ALA A 71 -1.90 2.58 -3.25
CA ALA A 71 -2.13 2.42 -4.69
C ALA A 71 -1.72 3.67 -5.48
N PHE A 72 -1.98 4.87 -4.96
CA PHE A 72 -1.51 6.09 -5.61
C PHE A 72 0.02 6.20 -5.63
N LEU A 73 0.70 5.81 -4.55
CA LEU A 73 2.18 5.80 -4.51
C LEU A 73 2.78 4.77 -5.47
N ALA A 74 2.09 3.63 -5.64
CA ALA A 74 2.47 2.53 -6.52
C ALA A 74 2.11 2.74 -8.00
N ASP A 75 1.23 3.70 -8.30
CA ASP A 75 0.81 4.04 -9.67
C ASP A 75 2.01 4.39 -10.54
N GLU A 76 2.01 3.96 -11.80
CA GLU A 76 3.15 4.13 -12.73
C GLU A 76 3.58 5.60 -12.89
N LEU A 77 2.63 6.53 -12.88
CA LEU A 77 2.93 7.94 -13.03
C LEU A 77 3.57 8.53 -11.77
N THR A 78 3.11 8.08 -10.60
CA THR A 78 3.69 8.46 -9.30
C THR A 78 5.05 7.79 -9.09
N GLY A 79 5.14 6.47 -9.29
CA GLY A 79 6.36 5.67 -9.25
C GLY A 79 7.15 5.88 -7.96
N LEU A 80 6.47 5.95 -6.82
CA LEU A 80 7.06 6.16 -5.50
C LEU A 80 7.10 4.89 -4.63
N LEU A 81 6.44 3.82 -5.04
CA LEU A 81 6.61 2.49 -4.47
C LEU A 81 6.64 1.49 -5.62
N SER A 82 7.69 0.69 -5.70
CA SER A 82 7.89 -0.34 -6.72
C SER A 82 7.10 -1.61 -6.41
N THR A 83 5.80 -1.43 -6.18
CA THR A 83 4.81 -2.49 -5.91
C THR A 83 3.64 -2.35 -6.89
N THR A 84 2.81 -3.37 -6.97
CA THR A 84 1.60 -3.37 -7.79
C THR A 84 0.50 -4.11 -7.04
N ARG A 85 -0.75 -3.70 -7.26
CA ARG A 85 -1.89 -4.45 -6.75
C ARG A 85 -1.95 -5.80 -7.46
N GLU A 86 -2.24 -6.85 -6.69
CA GLU A 86 -2.46 -8.18 -7.22
C GLU A 86 -3.94 -8.42 -7.50
N ASP A 87 -4.19 -9.19 -8.55
CA ASP A 87 -5.46 -9.85 -8.81
C ASP A 87 -5.59 -11.10 -7.94
N GLU A 88 -6.77 -11.69 -7.90
CA GLU A 88 -7.08 -12.89 -7.14
C GLU A 88 -6.15 -14.03 -7.54
N ALA A 89 -5.53 -14.68 -6.55
CA ALA A 89 -4.71 -15.85 -6.80
C ALA A 89 -5.62 -17.00 -7.29
N ALA A 90 -5.32 -17.53 -8.48
CA ALA A 90 -5.95 -18.75 -8.96
C ALA A 90 -5.56 -19.93 -8.05
N GLU A 91 -6.52 -20.77 -7.68
CA GLU A 91 -6.30 -21.91 -6.77
C GLU A 91 -5.44 -23.01 -7.40
N ASP A 92 -5.26 -23.01 -8.73
CA ASP A 92 -4.29 -23.82 -9.47
C ASP A 92 -3.97 -23.11 -10.80
N SER A 93 -2.76 -22.57 -10.98
CA SER A 93 -2.31 -22.12 -12.30
C SER A 93 -0.87 -22.54 -12.57
N ASP A 94 -0.74 -23.68 -13.24
CA ASP A 94 0.34 -23.85 -14.21
C ASP A 94 0.13 -22.78 -15.27
N GLY A 95 1.02 -21.78 -15.27
CA GLY A 95 0.89 -20.59 -16.09
C GLY A 95 0.87 -20.90 -17.59
N ASP A 96 -0.19 -20.46 -18.26
CA ASP A 96 -0.20 -20.28 -19.70
C ASP A 96 -0.60 -18.83 -20.00
N ASN A 97 0.41 -17.96 -20.11
CA ASN A 97 0.23 -16.59 -20.63
C ASN A 97 0.15 -16.66 -22.16
N GLY A 98 -1.07 -16.88 -22.67
CA GLY A 98 -1.37 -16.83 -24.10
C GLY A 98 -1.77 -15.42 -24.54
N ASP A 99 -0.79 -14.57 -24.85
CA ASP A 99 -1.00 -13.33 -25.59
C ASP A 99 -1.77 -13.62 -26.90
N SER A 100 -2.96 -13.05 -27.06
CA SER A 100 -3.79 -13.24 -28.25
C SER A 100 -4.26 -11.89 -28.80
N GLY A 101 -3.38 -11.24 -29.56
CA GLY A 101 -3.74 -10.21 -30.51
C GLY A 101 -4.09 -10.79 -31.87
N ASP A 102 -5.33 -11.27 -32.06
CA ASP A 102 -6.11 -11.23 -33.32
C ASP A 102 -7.53 -11.75 -33.03
N GLY A 103 -8.57 -11.20 -33.67
CA GLY A 103 -9.99 -11.34 -33.34
C GLY A 103 -10.63 -12.73 -33.53
N SER A 104 -9.84 -13.80 -33.51
CA SER A 104 -10.29 -15.19 -33.54
C SER A 104 -9.41 -16.03 -32.63
N THR A 105 -9.94 -16.41 -31.46
CA THR A 105 -9.28 -17.36 -30.57
C THR A 105 -9.42 -18.78 -31.11
N SER A 106 -8.43 -19.62 -30.84
CA SER A 106 -8.50 -21.04 -31.21
C SER A 106 -9.55 -21.75 -30.35
N GLY A 107 -10.39 -22.58 -30.97
CA GLY A 107 -11.41 -23.35 -30.25
C GLY A 107 -10.77 -24.32 -29.28
N ARG A 108 -11.15 -24.25 -28.00
CA ARG A 108 -10.78 -25.21 -26.94
C ARG A 108 -11.83 -26.32 -26.87
N ILE A 109 -11.38 -27.56 -26.69
CA ILE A 109 -12.24 -28.70 -26.34
C ILE A 109 -11.96 -28.99 -24.88
N PHE A 110 -12.97 -28.86 -24.03
CA PHE A 110 -12.86 -29.21 -22.61
C PHE A 110 -13.06 -30.72 -22.44
N GLU A 111 -12.12 -31.38 -21.76
CA GLU A 111 -12.20 -32.82 -21.49
C GLU A 111 -12.97 -33.12 -20.19
N THR A 112 -13.03 -32.16 -19.27
CA THR A 112 -13.71 -32.29 -17.97
C THR A 112 -14.60 -31.08 -17.67
N GLU A 113 -15.60 -31.30 -16.81
CA GLU A 113 -16.44 -30.20 -16.31
C GLU A 113 -15.62 -29.21 -15.47
N ASP A 114 -14.64 -29.69 -14.71
CA ASP A 114 -13.74 -28.84 -13.92
C ASP A 114 -12.89 -27.92 -14.81
N GLU A 115 -12.37 -28.42 -15.93
CA GLU A 115 -11.62 -27.60 -16.91
C GLU A 115 -12.51 -26.53 -17.56
N TYR A 116 -13.75 -26.90 -17.91
CA TYR A 116 -14.75 -25.94 -18.40
C TYR A 116 -15.03 -24.87 -17.35
N LEU A 117 -15.34 -25.25 -16.11
CA LEU A 117 -15.62 -24.31 -15.03
C LEU A 117 -14.43 -23.39 -14.75
N HIS A 118 -13.21 -23.94 -14.71
CA HIS A 118 -11.98 -23.16 -14.55
C HIS A 118 -11.81 -22.11 -15.67
N SER A 119 -12.12 -22.48 -16.92
CA SER A 119 -12.05 -21.53 -18.06
C SER A 119 -13.07 -20.39 -18.03
N LEU A 120 -14.12 -20.51 -17.21
CA LEU A 120 -15.11 -19.44 -17.01
C LEU A 120 -14.63 -18.39 -16.01
N HIS A 121 -13.60 -18.70 -15.20
CA HIS A 121 -13.04 -17.73 -14.27
C HIS A 121 -12.31 -16.63 -15.06
N PRO A 122 -12.61 -15.34 -14.80
CA PRO A 122 -11.92 -14.27 -15.48
C PRO A 122 -10.44 -14.25 -15.07
N GLU A 123 -9.55 -14.11 -16.06
CA GLU A 123 -8.09 -14.07 -15.85
C GLU A 123 -7.67 -12.95 -14.89
N ASP A 124 -8.33 -11.78 -14.98
CA ASP A 124 -8.07 -10.61 -14.13
C ASP A 124 -9.25 -10.33 -13.19
N THR A 125 -9.37 -11.12 -12.12
CA THR A 125 -10.40 -10.92 -11.09
C THR A 125 -9.83 -10.19 -9.88
N THR A 126 -10.52 -9.16 -9.38
CA THR A 126 -10.14 -8.52 -8.12
C THR A 126 -10.44 -9.46 -6.95
N PRO A 127 -9.52 -9.64 -5.98
CA PRO A 127 -9.77 -10.49 -4.82
C PRO A 127 -11.09 -10.15 -4.10
N PRO A 128 -11.78 -11.13 -3.50
CA PRO A 128 -13.01 -10.85 -2.78
C PRO A 128 -12.74 -9.92 -1.60
N ALA A 129 -13.61 -8.93 -1.43
CA ALA A 129 -13.42 -7.91 -0.40
C ALA A 129 -13.60 -8.50 1.01
N THR A 130 -12.60 -8.30 1.87
CA THR A 130 -12.71 -8.63 3.30
C THR A 130 -13.56 -7.58 4.02
N GLN A 131 -14.48 -8.04 4.89
CA GLN A 131 -15.36 -7.17 5.67
C GLN A 131 -14.75 -6.82 7.03
N GLY A 132 -13.52 -6.30 7.04
CA GLY A 132 -12.83 -5.93 8.27
C GLY A 132 -12.34 -7.14 9.07
N VAL A 133 -11.15 -7.62 8.75
CA VAL A 133 -10.46 -8.70 9.46
C VAL A 133 -9.23 -8.14 10.17
N LEU A 134 -8.97 -8.59 11.39
CA LEU A 134 -7.74 -8.25 12.11
C LEU A 134 -6.66 -9.24 11.71
N LEU A 135 -5.67 -8.75 10.97
CA LEU A 135 -4.52 -9.54 10.56
C LEU A 135 -3.29 -9.21 11.40
N LYS A 136 -2.49 -10.24 11.67
CA LYS A 136 -1.24 -10.16 12.40
C LYS A 136 -0.07 -10.04 11.42
N ALA A 137 0.79 -9.05 11.65
CA ALA A 137 2.00 -8.81 10.89
C ALA A 137 3.24 -8.91 11.79
N GLY A 138 4.29 -9.52 11.26
CA GLY A 138 5.64 -9.47 11.81
C GLY A 138 6.32 -8.16 11.45
N LEU A 139 7.16 -7.65 12.36
CA LEU A 139 7.97 -6.45 12.18
C LEU A 139 9.44 -6.82 12.05
N ASP A 140 10.15 -6.11 11.18
CA ASP A 140 11.61 -6.10 11.15
C ASP A 140 12.16 -5.25 12.31
N PRO A 141 12.73 -5.85 13.37
CA PRO A 141 13.17 -5.12 14.55
C PRO A 141 14.41 -4.25 14.30
N ASP A 142 15.17 -4.53 13.24
CA ASP A 142 16.40 -3.81 12.92
C ASP A 142 16.11 -2.56 12.08
N HIS A 143 14.88 -2.44 11.54
CA HIS A 143 14.46 -1.28 10.76
C HIS A 143 13.98 -0.11 11.64
N TRP A 144 14.45 1.10 11.34
CA TRP A 144 14.18 2.30 12.13
C TRP A 144 12.68 2.66 12.24
N LEU A 145 11.87 2.30 11.24
CA LEU A 145 10.41 2.48 11.26
C LEU A 145 9.73 1.61 12.34
N ALA A 146 10.31 0.45 12.66
CA ALA A 146 9.77 -0.47 13.68
C ALA A 146 10.33 -0.22 15.09
N ALA A 147 11.31 0.68 15.21
CA ALA A 147 11.97 0.95 16.49
C ALA A 147 10.97 1.36 17.59
N GLY A 148 11.03 0.67 18.73
CA GLY A 148 10.15 0.90 19.87
C GLY A 148 8.85 0.10 19.87
N ARG A 149 8.69 -0.88 18.96
CA ARG A 149 7.55 -1.82 18.94
C ARG A 149 8.02 -3.26 19.11
N ASP A 150 7.12 -4.13 19.58
CA ASP A 150 7.36 -5.58 19.65
C ASP A 150 7.50 -6.20 18.26
N ARG A 151 7.85 -7.49 18.19
CA ARG A 151 8.03 -8.21 16.92
C ARG A 151 6.76 -8.36 16.07
N THR A 152 5.58 -8.07 16.62
CA THR A 152 4.31 -8.23 15.89
C THR A 152 3.32 -7.12 16.19
N VAL A 153 2.51 -6.78 15.20
CA VAL A 153 1.39 -5.84 15.29
C VAL A 153 0.14 -6.44 14.64
N ASN A 154 -1.02 -5.88 14.98
CA ASN A 154 -2.26 -6.22 14.30
C ASN A 154 -2.74 -5.01 13.50
N ALA A 155 -3.34 -5.26 12.35
CA ALA A 155 -3.95 -4.26 11.49
C ALA A 155 -5.36 -4.69 11.08
N LEU A 156 -6.29 -3.74 11.02
CA LEU A 156 -7.60 -3.98 10.45
C LEU A 156 -7.52 -3.84 8.93
N VAL A 157 -7.68 -4.96 8.23
CA VAL A 157 -7.70 -5.02 6.77
C VAL A 157 -9.15 -5.09 6.30
N SER A 158 -9.49 -4.25 5.32
CA SER A 158 -10.81 -4.20 4.72
C SER A 158 -10.67 -3.92 3.22
N GLY A 159 -11.59 -4.46 2.43
CA GLY A 159 -11.55 -4.34 0.97
C GLY A 159 -10.76 -5.47 0.32
N SER A 160 -10.40 -5.25 -0.94
CA SER A 160 -9.85 -6.26 -1.85
C SER A 160 -8.41 -5.98 -2.31
N SER A 161 -7.79 -4.91 -1.81
CA SER A 161 -6.47 -4.51 -2.29
C SER A 161 -5.38 -5.33 -1.61
N ILE A 162 -4.66 -6.11 -2.40
CA ILE A 162 -3.48 -6.88 -2.00
C ILE A 162 -2.31 -6.35 -2.85
N PHE A 163 -1.13 -6.17 -2.26
CA PHE A 163 0.03 -5.59 -2.94
C PHE A 163 1.20 -6.56 -2.97
N LYS A 164 1.96 -6.56 -4.06
CA LYS A 164 3.23 -7.29 -4.15
C LYS A 164 4.23 -6.78 -3.11
N PRO A 165 4.98 -7.64 -2.41
CA PRO A 165 6.11 -7.18 -1.61
C PRO A 165 7.13 -6.45 -2.48
N LEU A 166 7.76 -5.41 -1.93
CA LEU A 166 8.91 -4.77 -2.57
C LEU A 166 10.05 -5.78 -2.73
N LYS A 167 10.79 -5.67 -3.83
CA LYS A 167 12.04 -6.41 -4.01
C LYS A 167 13.15 -5.77 -3.17
N LEU A 168 14.14 -6.58 -2.79
CA LEU A 168 15.25 -6.15 -1.92
C LEU A 168 16.13 -5.05 -2.53
N ASP A 169 16.13 -4.92 -3.86
CA ASP A 169 16.84 -3.88 -4.61
C ASP A 169 16.04 -2.59 -4.77
N ALA A 170 14.73 -2.62 -4.50
CA ALA A 170 13.86 -1.44 -4.54
C ALA A 170 13.73 -0.78 -3.17
N GLY A 171 13.35 -1.54 -2.14
CA GLY A 171 13.06 -0.99 -0.82
C GLY A 171 12.87 -2.05 0.26
N ASN A 172 12.24 -1.64 1.37
CA ASN A 172 12.09 -2.46 2.56
C ASN A 172 10.62 -2.78 2.84
N ASN A 173 10.32 -4.06 3.11
CA ASN A 173 9.03 -4.49 3.66
C ASN A 173 9.15 -4.56 5.18
N VAL A 174 8.92 -3.43 5.85
CA VAL A 174 9.14 -3.25 7.30
C VAL A 174 8.17 -4.07 8.15
N ALA A 175 6.93 -4.20 7.69
CA ALA A 175 5.91 -5.03 8.31
C ALA A 175 5.29 -5.94 7.26
N VAL A 176 5.22 -7.24 7.54
CA VAL A 176 4.72 -8.26 6.63
C VAL A 176 3.74 -9.16 7.37
N PHE A 177 2.59 -9.44 6.78
CA PHE A 177 1.60 -10.36 7.35
C PHE A 177 2.20 -11.75 7.58
N LEU A 178 1.79 -12.42 8.66
CA LEU A 178 2.30 -13.77 8.98
C LEU A 178 1.81 -14.81 7.96
N GLY A 179 2.26 -16.06 8.13
CA GLY A 179 1.83 -17.18 7.30
C GLY A 179 0.32 -17.47 7.40
N PRO A 180 -0.25 -18.24 6.45
CA PRO A 180 -1.70 -18.45 6.32
C PRO A 180 -2.36 -18.98 7.60
N ASP A 181 -1.66 -19.82 8.36
CA ASP A 181 -2.17 -20.42 9.61
C ASP A 181 -2.23 -19.45 10.79
N GLU A 182 -1.45 -18.36 10.76
CA GLU A 182 -1.27 -17.42 11.88
C GLU A 182 -1.69 -15.98 11.56
N VAL A 183 -2.00 -15.69 10.30
CA VAL A 183 -2.27 -14.33 9.83
C VAL A 183 -3.56 -13.76 10.39
N VAL A 184 -4.59 -14.58 10.62
CA VAL A 184 -5.86 -14.11 11.18
C VAL A 184 -5.78 -14.05 12.70
N ALA A 185 -5.74 -12.84 13.24
CA ALA A 185 -5.84 -12.62 14.68
C ALA A 185 -7.30 -12.66 15.16
N SER A 186 -8.22 -12.12 14.37
CA SER A 186 -9.66 -12.13 14.67
C SER A 186 -10.50 -11.72 13.45
N GLY A 187 -11.76 -12.13 13.43
CA GLY A 187 -12.70 -11.84 12.34
C GLY A 187 -12.84 -13.01 11.37
N PHE A 188 -13.53 -12.75 10.25
CA PHE A 188 -13.74 -13.73 9.19
C PHE A 188 -13.18 -13.18 7.88
N ALA A 189 -12.39 -14.00 7.20
CA ALA A 189 -11.93 -13.77 5.84
C ALA A 189 -12.02 -15.09 5.08
N TRP A 190 -12.26 -15.00 3.77
CA TRP A 190 -12.26 -16.16 2.89
C TRP A 190 -10.88 -16.82 2.89
N GLU A 191 -10.84 -18.14 2.76
CA GLU A 191 -9.59 -18.91 2.82
C GLU A 191 -8.61 -18.46 1.73
N GLY A 192 -9.07 -18.34 0.48
CA GLY A 192 -8.27 -17.80 -0.63
C GLY A 192 -7.71 -16.40 -0.37
N SER A 193 -8.52 -15.47 0.14
CA SER A 193 -8.05 -14.11 0.49
C SER A 193 -7.03 -14.12 1.61
N THR A 194 -7.23 -14.98 2.61
CA THR A 194 -6.35 -15.11 3.77
C THR A 194 -5.00 -15.69 3.36
N ALA A 195 -5.04 -16.74 2.53
CA ALA A 195 -3.86 -17.35 1.95
C ALA A 195 -3.08 -16.37 1.08
N GLN A 196 -3.77 -15.57 0.24
CA GLN A 196 -3.12 -14.57 -0.59
C GLN A 196 -2.56 -13.40 0.23
N LEU A 197 -3.22 -12.98 1.32
CA LEU A 197 -2.73 -11.91 2.21
C LEU A 197 -1.50 -12.33 3.03
N ALA A 198 -1.29 -13.63 3.23
CA ALA A 198 -0.11 -14.13 3.92
C ALA A 198 1.17 -13.66 3.23
N TYR A 199 2.15 -13.23 4.04
CA TYR A 199 3.43 -12.68 3.56
C TYR A 199 3.33 -11.43 2.68
N LYS A 200 2.17 -10.77 2.62
CA LYS A 200 2.01 -9.48 1.94
C LYS A 200 2.39 -8.32 2.86
N PRO A 201 2.84 -7.19 2.31
CA PRO A 201 3.30 -6.08 3.11
C PRO A 201 2.13 -5.36 3.80
N LEU A 202 2.31 -5.07 5.09
CA LEU A 202 1.52 -4.09 5.84
C LEU A 202 2.16 -2.70 5.75
N LEU A 203 3.49 -2.62 5.82
CA LEU A 203 4.27 -1.37 5.81
C LEU A 203 5.47 -1.52 4.89
N MET A 204 5.57 -0.63 3.90
CA MET A 204 6.67 -0.54 2.94
C MET A 204 7.38 0.80 3.03
N GLU A 205 8.67 0.79 2.74
CA GLU A 205 9.52 1.99 2.63
C GLU A 205 10.37 1.90 1.36
N GLU A 206 10.37 2.97 0.56
CA GLU A 206 11.22 3.10 -0.63
C GLU A 206 11.85 4.49 -0.70
N ARG A 207 13.13 4.52 -1.07
CA ARG A 207 13.88 5.77 -1.24
C ARG A 207 13.74 6.27 -2.67
N HIS A 208 13.42 7.55 -2.81
CA HIS A 208 13.40 8.20 -4.12
C HIS A 208 14.22 9.48 -4.08
N GLY A 209 15.34 9.48 -4.82
CA GLY A 209 16.29 10.59 -4.79
C GLY A 209 16.78 10.81 -3.36
N ARG A 210 16.46 11.97 -2.79
CA ARG A 210 16.80 12.33 -1.42
C ARG A 210 15.66 12.11 -0.43
N GLY A 211 14.44 11.90 -0.89
CA GLY A 211 13.29 11.70 -0.01
C GLY A 211 12.90 10.24 0.15
N LEU A 212 11.69 10.08 0.67
CA LEU A 212 11.19 8.80 1.16
C LEU A 212 9.70 8.65 0.84
N ALA A 213 9.31 7.46 0.42
CA ALA A 213 7.92 7.06 0.31
C ALA A 213 7.66 5.92 1.30
N ILE A 214 6.61 6.07 2.11
CA ILE A 214 6.19 5.07 3.08
C ILE A 214 4.74 4.72 2.79
N GLY A 215 4.44 3.44 2.59
CA GLY A 215 3.09 2.96 2.32
C GLY A 215 2.58 2.04 3.41
N PHE A 216 1.46 2.41 4.05
CA PHE A 216 0.69 1.51 4.90
C PHE A 216 -0.47 0.93 4.09
N THR A 217 -0.49 -0.39 3.85
CA THR A 217 -1.56 -1.02 3.06
C THR A 217 -2.91 -1.08 3.80
N ALA A 218 -2.89 -0.90 5.12
CA ALA A 218 -4.06 -0.69 5.98
C ALA A 218 -3.91 0.61 6.78
N ASP A 219 -5.00 1.30 7.09
CA ASP A 219 -4.95 2.56 7.83
C ASP A 219 -4.47 2.34 9.29
N PRO A 220 -3.28 2.87 9.67
CA PRO A 220 -2.77 2.70 11.03
C PRO A 220 -3.56 3.49 12.09
N ASN A 221 -4.46 4.37 11.66
CA ASN A 221 -5.26 5.23 12.54
C ASN A 221 -6.75 4.87 12.51
N PHE A 222 -7.15 3.71 11.95
CA PHE A 222 -8.55 3.38 11.73
C PHE A 222 -9.38 3.56 13.01
N ARG A 223 -10.24 4.59 13.00
CA ARG A 223 -11.08 5.02 14.13
C ARG A 223 -10.35 5.14 15.48
N ALA A 224 -9.04 5.37 15.47
CA ALA A 224 -8.17 5.42 16.64
C ALA A 224 -8.18 4.14 17.51
N TYR A 225 -8.40 2.96 16.92
CA TYR A 225 -8.37 1.68 17.65
C TYR A 225 -7.07 0.89 17.47
N MET A 226 -6.22 1.25 16.50
CA MET A 226 -5.03 0.48 16.14
C MET A 226 -3.78 0.96 16.87
N ASP A 227 -3.81 0.99 18.21
CA ASP A 227 -2.72 1.58 19.03
C ASP A 227 -1.35 0.93 18.78
N GLY A 228 -1.34 -0.35 18.41
CA GLY A 228 -0.12 -1.07 18.07
C GLY A 228 0.62 -0.51 16.84
N LEU A 229 -0.06 0.25 15.97
CA LEU A 229 0.52 0.88 14.78
C LEU A 229 0.92 2.34 15.01
N ASN A 230 0.50 2.96 16.12
CA ASN A 230 0.78 4.36 16.42
C ASN A 230 2.29 4.66 16.44
N ILE A 231 3.11 3.75 16.98
CA ILE A 231 4.57 3.91 17.01
C ILE A 231 5.16 3.91 15.60
N LEU A 232 4.72 3.00 14.73
CA LEU A 232 5.18 2.93 13.34
C LEU A 232 4.81 4.21 12.58
N PHE A 233 3.58 4.68 12.77
CA PHE A 233 3.08 5.92 12.17
C PHE A 233 3.82 7.16 12.69
N MET A 234 4.13 7.22 13.99
CA MET A 234 4.94 8.31 14.56
C MET A 234 6.38 8.29 14.05
N ASN A 235 6.98 7.10 13.91
CA ASN A 235 8.31 6.97 13.31
C ASN A 235 8.28 7.47 11.86
N ALA A 236 7.26 7.13 11.07
CA ALA A 236 7.11 7.62 9.71
C ALA A 236 7.05 9.15 9.62
N ILE A 237 6.34 9.81 10.55
CA ILE A 237 6.22 11.29 10.58
C ILE A 237 7.51 11.95 11.09
N PHE A 238 7.99 11.54 12.26
CA PHE A 238 9.03 12.31 12.97
C PHE A 238 10.46 11.86 12.63
N ARG A 239 10.64 10.60 12.22
CA ARG A 239 11.96 10.08 11.81
C ARG A 239 12.12 10.04 10.30
N GLY A 240 11.02 9.99 9.53
CA GLY A 240 11.04 10.04 8.07
C GLY A 240 11.94 11.15 7.51
N PRO A 241 11.75 12.42 7.91
CA PRO A 241 12.58 13.54 7.46
C PRO A 241 14.06 13.40 7.81
N ALA A 242 14.41 12.76 8.93
CA ALA A 242 15.81 12.54 9.32
C ALA A 242 16.49 11.44 8.48
N HIS A 243 15.69 10.53 7.92
CA HIS A 243 16.14 9.52 6.97
C HIS A 243 16.04 9.98 5.51
N ALA A 244 15.38 11.11 5.25
CA ALA A 244 15.44 11.87 4.02
C ALA A 244 16.57 12.92 4.07
N GLY A 245 17.11 13.32 2.92
CA GLY A 245 18.04 14.43 2.81
C GLY A 245 17.32 15.77 2.87
N ALA A 246 17.88 16.76 3.56
CA ALA A 246 17.28 18.10 3.73
C ALA A 246 16.78 18.70 2.41
N ALA A 247 15.51 19.08 2.31
CA ALA A 247 14.97 19.72 1.11
C ALA A 247 15.80 20.97 0.74
N VAL A 248 16.24 21.07 -0.53
CA VAL A 248 17.02 22.23 -0.97
C VAL A 248 16.10 23.46 -0.97
N THR A 249 16.37 24.40 -0.08
CA THR A 249 15.82 25.74 -0.09
C THR A 249 16.73 26.61 -0.95
N GLU A 250 16.50 26.62 -2.26
CA GLU A 250 17.02 27.65 -3.16
C GLU A 250 15.92 28.66 -3.51
#